data_AF-A0A930A652-F1
#
_entry.id   AF-A0A930A652-F1
#
_cell.length_a   1.000
_cell.length_b   1.000
_cell.length_c   1.000
_cell.angle_alpha   90.00
_cell.angle_beta   90.00
_cell.angle_gamma   90.00
#
_symmetry.space_group_name_H-M   'P 1'
#
loop_
_entity.id
_entity.type
_entity.pdbx_description
1 polymer ?
#
loop_
_entity_poly.entity_id
_entity_poly.type
_entity_poly.pdbx_seq_one_letter_code
_entity_poly.pdbx_strand_id
1 'polypeptide(L)'
;MEKFAIVTRFDELSKQIGDKIKQVLQSYQYEYNQENPDTVFVVGGDGTYIKAIHDYMELIPAVKFLGLHTGTLGFFTDYQDNEVDALLEMYLSGKYEMNEYPLLVTEVNGNVY
;
A
#
# COMPACT_ATOMS: atom_id res chain seq x y z
N MET A 1 6.96 16.56 -5.21
CA MET A 1 6.05 15.70 -5.99
C MET A 1 5.86 14.46 -5.14
N GLU A 2 4.62 14.05 -4.88
CA GLU A 2 4.39 12.90 -3.99
C GLU A 2 4.86 11.60 -4.69
N LYS A 3 5.61 10.79 -3.93
CA LYS A 3 6.22 9.54 -4.37
C LYS A 3 5.35 8.37 -3.95
N PHE A 4 5.21 7.38 -4.82
CA PHE A 4 4.46 6.18 -4.51
C PHE A 4 5.20 4.90 -4.93
N ALA A 5 4.90 3.82 -4.22
CA ALA A 5 5.29 2.47 -4.59
C ALA A 5 4.06 1.57 -4.65
N ILE A 6 4.22 0.40 -5.27
CA ILE A 6 3.17 -0.62 -5.37
C ILE A 6 3.77 -1.97 -5.01
N VAL A 7 3.10 -2.69 -4.11
CA VAL A 7 3.39 -4.07 -3.75
C VAL A 7 2.18 -4.92 -4.14
N THR A 8 2.39 -5.94 -4.98
CA THR A 8 1.29 -6.79 -5.45
C THR A 8 1.47 -8.24 -5.00
N ARG A 9 0.36 -8.97 -4.82
CA ARG A 9 0.36 -10.43 -4.87
C ARG A 9 0.82 -10.89 -6.26
N PHE A 10 1.34 -12.12 -6.36
CA PHE A 10 2.00 -12.63 -7.56
C PHE A 10 1.03 -13.00 -8.72
N ASP A 11 -0.28 -13.00 -8.48
CA ASP A 11 -1.30 -13.33 -9.46
C ASP A 11 -1.56 -12.20 -10.47
N GLU A 12 -2.20 -12.57 -11.58
CA GLU A 12 -2.39 -11.69 -12.73
C GLU A 12 -3.35 -10.53 -12.44
N LEU A 13 -4.44 -10.77 -11.70
CA LEU A 13 -5.41 -9.74 -11.32
C LEU A 13 -4.74 -8.63 -10.49
N SER A 14 -3.97 -9.02 -9.46
CA SER A 14 -3.27 -8.06 -8.61
C SER A 14 -2.24 -7.23 -9.40
N LYS A 15 -1.55 -7.84 -10.37
CA LYS A 15 -0.62 -7.12 -11.26
C LYS A 15 -1.35 -6.12 -12.16
N GLN A 16 -2.46 -6.51 -12.78
CA GLN A 16 -3.26 -5.63 -13.64
C GLN A 16 -3.79 -4.41 -12.87
N ILE A 17 -4.25 -4.61 -11.63
CA ILE A 17 -4.69 -3.51 -10.76
C ILE A 17 -3.50 -2.61 -10.38
N GLY A 18 -2.35 -3.18 -10.05
CA GLY A 18 -1.12 -2.42 -9.80
C GLY A 18 -0.70 -1.56 -11.00
N ASP A 19 -0.76 -2.13 -12.21
CA ASP A 19 -0.46 -1.41 -13.45
C ASP A 19 -1.45 -0.26 -13.69
N LYS A 20 -2.75 -0.48 -13.43
CA LYS A 20 -3.77 0.56 -13.50
C LYS A 20 -3.49 1.71 -12.53
N ILE A 21 -3.21 1.41 -11.26
CA ILE A 21 -2.85 2.42 -10.24
C ILE A 21 -1.64 3.23 -10.71
N LYS A 22 -0.59 2.54 -11.17
CA LYS A 22 0.64 3.18 -11.65
C LYS A 22 0.38 4.14 -12.81
N GLN A 23 -0.36 3.69 -13.83
CA GLN A 23 -0.70 4.51 -15.00
C GLN A 23 -1.48 5.76 -14.61
N VAL A 24 -2.51 5.62 -13.77
CA VAL A 24 -3.31 6.75 -13.32
C VAL A 24 -2.45 7.73 -12.54
N LEU A 25 -1.73 7.30 -11.50
CA LEU A 25 -0.93 8.21 -10.67
C LEU A 25 0.17 8.93 -11.46
N GLN A 26 0.83 8.25 -12.39
CA GLN A 26 1.81 8.89 -13.27
C GLN A 26 1.17 9.96 -14.19
N SER A 27 -0.07 9.77 -14.63
CA SER A 27 -0.80 10.80 -15.40
C SER A 27 -1.13 12.06 -14.58
N TYR A 28 -1.21 11.93 -13.24
CA TYR A 28 -1.33 13.04 -12.29
C TYR A 28 0.03 13.53 -11.77
N GLN A 29 1.11 13.17 -12.45
CA GLN A 29 2.49 13.57 -12.13
C GLN A 29 2.99 13.04 -10.78
N TYR A 30 2.46 11.95 -10.23
CA TYR A 30 3.09 11.31 -9.08
C TYR A 30 4.36 10.54 -9.51
N GLU A 31 5.36 10.47 -8.63
CA GLU A 31 6.63 9.80 -8.91
C GLU A 31 6.59 8.34 -8.45
N TYR A 32 6.85 7.39 -9.34
CA TYR A 32 7.03 6.00 -8.93
C TYR A 32 8.43 5.81 -8.34
N ASN A 33 8.51 5.52 -7.04
CA ASN A 33 9.76 5.38 -6.29
C ASN A 33 9.64 4.26 -5.25
N GLN A 34 10.33 3.14 -5.47
CA GLN A 34 10.28 1.98 -4.58
C GLN A 34 11.27 2.07 -3.40
N GLU A 35 12.20 3.02 -3.40
CA GLU A 35 13.20 3.14 -2.34
C GLU A 35 12.72 4.07 -1.22
N ASN A 36 12.03 5.15 -1.58
CA ASN A 36 11.56 6.14 -0.61
C ASN A 36 10.18 6.70 -1.00
N PRO A 37 9.11 5.88 -0.99
CA PRO A 37 7.75 6.33 -1.26
C PRO A 37 7.17 7.13 -0.09
N ASP A 38 6.25 8.04 -0.40
CA ASP A 38 5.40 8.68 0.60
C ASP A 38 4.12 7.84 0.84
N THR A 39 3.67 7.09 -0.19
CA THR A 39 2.56 6.13 -0.10
C THR A 39 2.89 4.78 -0.77
N VAL A 40 2.57 3.67 -0.10
CA VAL A 40 2.64 2.31 -0.65
C VAL A 40 1.24 1.78 -0.89
N PHE A 41 0.93 1.49 -2.16
CA PHE A 41 -0.29 0.78 -2.54
C PHE A 41 -0.06 -0.72 -2.43
N VAL A 42 -0.88 -1.40 -1.64
CA VAL A 42 -0.82 -2.84 -1.44
C VAL A 42 -1.99 -3.49 -2.19
N VAL A 43 -1.69 -4.31 -3.19
CA VAL A 43 -2.70 -5.00 -4.00
C VAL A 43 -2.63 -6.50 -3.73
N GLY A 44 -3.53 -7.01 -2.90
CA GLY A 44 -3.54 -8.39 -2.44
C GLY A 44 -4.26 -8.55 -1.10
N GLY A 45 -4.07 -9.66 -0.41
CA GLY A 45 -4.66 -9.84 0.93
C GLY A 45 -3.75 -9.34 2.06
N ASP A 46 -4.14 -9.65 3.30
CA ASP A 46 -3.38 -9.28 4.52
C ASP A 46 -1.93 -9.77 4.49
N GLY A 47 -1.65 -10.94 3.92
CA GLY A 47 -0.27 -11.44 3.77
C GLY A 47 0.60 -10.54 2.88
N THR A 48 0.02 -9.94 1.82
CA THR A 48 0.71 -8.96 0.98
C THR A 48 0.90 -7.64 1.74
N TYR A 49 -0.06 -7.26 2.58
CA TYR A 49 0.00 -6.05 3.40
C TYR A 49 1.10 -6.14 4.46
N ILE A 50 1.14 -7.25 5.21
CA ILE A 50 2.20 -7.51 6.20
C ILE A 50 3.57 -7.53 5.53
N LYS A 51 3.68 -8.14 4.34
CA LYS A 51 4.92 -8.12 3.56
C LYS A 51 5.34 -6.68 3.21
N ALA A 52 4.42 -5.84 2.77
CA ALA A 52 4.70 -4.43 2.48
C ALA A 52 5.16 -3.67 3.74
N ILE A 53 4.52 -3.90 4.90
CA ILE A 53 4.96 -3.30 6.17
C ILE A 53 6.42 -3.67 6.47
N HIS A 54 6.78 -4.95 6.34
CA HIS A 54 8.16 -5.39 6.56
C HIS A 54 9.15 -4.79 5.54
N ASP A 55 8.77 -4.71 4.26
CA ASP A 55 9.64 -4.19 3.20
C ASP A 55 9.94 -2.68 3.38
N TYR A 56 9.05 -1.94 4.04
CA TYR A 56 9.18 -0.49 4.28
C TYR A 56 9.26 -0.13 5.77
N MET A 57 9.62 -1.07 6.64
CA MET A 57 9.58 -0.90 8.10
C MET A 57 10.45 0.26 8.59
N GLU A 58 11.59 0.49 7.94
CA GLU A 58 12.52 1.58 8.27
C GLU A 58 11.97 2.98 7.92
N LEU A 59 10.96 3.07 7.04
CA LEU A 59 10.35 4.32 6.64
C LEU A 59 9.13 4.68 7.51
N ILE A 60 8.70 3.80 8.42
CA ILE A 60 7.59 4.08 9.33
C ILE A 60 8.07 5.09 10.40
N PRO A 61 7.30 6.15 10.71
CA PRO A 61 5.91 6.42 10.31
C PRO A 61 5.75 7.38 9.12
N ALA A 62 6.82 7.69 8.39
CA ALA A 62 6.77 8.65 7.27
C ALA A 62 6.01 8.11 6.05
N VAL A 63 6.02 6.79 5.85
CA VAL A 63 5.31 6.13 4.75
C VAL A 63 3.87 5.75 5.14
N LYS A 64 2.93 6.01 4.23
CA LYS A 64 1.51 5.62 4.35
C LYS A 64 1.23 4.32 3.59
N PHE A 65 0.32 3.49 4.09
CA PHE A 65 -0.09 2.25 3.42
C PHE A 65 -1.57 2.30 3.04
N LEU A 66 -1.90 1.89 1.82
CA LEU A 66 -3.27 1.84 1.33
C LEU A 66 -3.52 0.48 0.65
N GLY A 67 -4.43 -0.30 1.21
CA GLY A 67 -4.67 -1.69 0.82
C GLY A 67 -5.93 -1.89 -0.03
N LEU A 68 -5.80 -2.72 -1.05
CA LEU A 68 -6.90 -3.23 -1.87
C LEU A 68 -6.79 -4.74 -2.00
N HIS A 69 -7.88 -5.45 -1.72
CA HIS A 69 -7.93 -6.90 -1.79
C HIS A 69 -8.57 -7.43 -3.07
N THR A 70 -7.95 -8.49 -3.61
CA THR A 70 -8.37 -9.22 -4.82
C THR A 70 -8.99 -10.57 -4.45
N GLY A 71 -9.81 -10.59 -3.40
CA GLY A 71 -10.34 -11.80 -2.74
C GLY A 71 -11.46 -11.49 -1.72
N THR A 72 -11.58 -12.26 -0.64
CA THR A 72 -12.52 -11.95 0.46
C THR A 72 -12.08 -10.71 1.25
N LEU A 73 -13.03 -10.02 1.91
CA LEU A 73 -12.77 -8.87 2.79
C LEU A 73 -11.62 -9.17 3.76
N GLY A 74 -10.50 -8.44 3.64
CA GLY A 74 -9.32 -8.54 4.50
C GLY A 74 -9.37 -7.55 5.67
N PHE A 75 -8.64 -7.83 6.74
CA PHE A 75 -8.64 -6.98 7.94
C PHE A 75 -7.96 -5.63 7.70
N PHE A 76 -6.93 -5.60 6.84
CA PHE A 76 -6.14 -4.40 6.56
C PHE A 76 -6.50 -3.72 5.21
N THR A 77 -7.47 -4.26 4.48
CA THR A 77 -7.81 -3.83 3.13
C THR A 77 -9.25 -3.34 3.07
N ASP A 78 -9.44 -2.04 2.85
CA ASP A 78 -10.75 -1.40 2.84
C ASP A 78 -11.47 -1.48 1.48
N TYR A 79 -10.73 -1.79 0.40
CA TYR A 79 -11.24 -1.77 -0.97
C TYR A 79 -11.16 -3.13 -1.66
N GLN A 80 -12.15 -3.43 -2.49
CA GLN A 80 -12.22 -4.60 -3.38
C GLN A 80 -11.58 -4.31 -4.75
N ASP A 81 -11.36 -5.38 -5.53
CA ASP A 81 -10.80 -5.31 -6.88
C ASP A 81 -11.58 -4.40 -7.84
N ASN A 82 -12.92 -4.43 -7.76
CA ASN A 82 -13.81 -3.57 -8.52
C ASN A 82 -13.90 -2.13 -8.01
N GLU A 83 -13.25 -1.79 -6.89
CA GLU A 83 -13.30 -0.46 -6.26
C GLU A 83 -12.02 0.36 -6.45
N VAL A 84 -11.07 -0.11 -7.27
CA VAL A 84 -9.81 0.60 -7.55
C VAL A 84 -10.01 2.04 -8.02
N ASP A 85 -11.06 2.33 -8.79
CA ASP A 85 -11.34 3.70 -9.25
C ASP A 85 -11.79 4.62 -8.11
N ALA A 86 -12.62 4.10 -7.19
CA ALA A 86 -13.04 4.83 -6.00
C ALA A 86 -11.87 5.08 -5.04
N LEU A 87 -10.97 4.10 -4.90
CA LEU A 87 -9.72 4.25 -4.15
C LEU A 87 -8.86 5.38 -4.73
N LEU A 88 -8.66 5.40 -6.05
CA LEU A 88 -7.87 6.42 -6.72
C LEU A 88 -8.52 7.81 -6.62
N GLU A 89 -9.84 7.91 -6.79
CA GLU A 89 -10.57 9.17 -6.61
C GLU A 89 -10.41 9.71 -5.18
N MET A 90 -10.62 8.86 -4.17
CA MET A 90 -10.41 9.20 -2.77
C MET A 90 -8.98 9.70 -2.54
N TYR A 91 -7.97 8.95 -2.98
CA TYR A 91 -6.56 9.27 -2.76
C TYR A 91 -6.19 10.61 -3.42
N LEU A 92 -6.56 10.79 -4.70
CA LEU A 92 -6.27 12.00 -5.47
C LEU A 92 -7.01 13.23 -4.92
N SER A 93 -8.20 13.04 -4.34
CA SER A 93 -8.96 14.15 -3.73
C SER A 93 -8.39 14.60 -2.38
N GLY A 94 -7.54 13.78 -1.74
CA GLY A 94 -7.03 14.02 -0.39
C GLY A 94 -8.09 13.92 0.71
N LYS A 95 -9.30 13.42 0.40
CA LYS A 95 -10.43 13.33 1.33
C LYS A 95 -10.46 11.97 2.02
N TYR A 96 -9.49 11.73 2.88
CA TYR A 96 -9.38 10.52 3.68
C TYR A 96 -8.85 10.81 5.07
N GLU A 97 -9.07 9.86 5.97
CA GLU A 97 -8.54 9.89 7.33
C GLU A 97 -7.44 8.83 7.45
N MET A 98 -6.44 9.13 8.28
CA MET A 98 -5.36 8.20 8.58
C MET A 98 -5.72 7.40 9.83
N ASN A 99 -5.63 6.08 9.74
CA ASN A 99 -5.73 5.18 10.88
C ASN A 99 -4.33 4.75 11.30
N GLU A 100 -4.02 4.93 12.59
CA GLU A 100 -2.75 4.51 13.17
C GLU A 100 -2.96 3.26 14.03
N TYR A 101 -2.15 2.23 13.79
CA TYR A 101 -2.15 1.00 14.57
C TYR A 101 -0.80 0.82 15.28
N PRO A 102 -0.79 0.44 16.57
CA PRO A 102 0.45 0.20 17.28
C PRO A 102 1.16 -1.04 16.73
N LEU A 103 2.49 -0.96 16.59
CA LEU A 103 3.33 -2.10 16.26
C LEU A 103 3.88 -2.76 17.54
N LEU A 104 4.03 -4.09 17.49
CA LEU A 104 4.75 -4.84 18.50
C LEU A 104 6.23 -4.90 18.10
N VAL A 105 7.11 -4.56 19.02
CA VAL A 105 8.57 -4.68 18.85
C VAL A 105 9.06 -5.82 19.72
N THR A 106 9.90 -6.68 19.14
CA THR A 106 10.48 -7.83 19.87
C THR A 106 12.00 -7.77 19.83
N GLU A 107 12.65 -8.03 20.97
CA GLU A 107 14.12 -8.10 21.06
C GLU A 107 14.54 -9.53 21.43
N VAL A 108 15.38 -10.14 20.60
CA VAL A 108 15.94 -11.48 20.86
C VAL A 108 17.45 -11.42 20.72
N ASN A 109 18.16 -11.68 21.83
CA ASN A 109 19.62 -11.65 21.90
C ASN A 109 20.25 -10.34 21.38
N GLY A 110 19.60 -9.20 21.65
CA GLY A 110 20.05 -7.88 21.19
C GLY A 110 19.65 -7.51 19.75
N ASN A 111 18.92 -8.37 19.04
CA ASN A 111 18.37 -8.04 17.72
C ASN A 111 16.91 -7.64 17.86
N VAL A 112 16.54 -6.50 17.28
CA VAL A 112 15.18 -5.96 17.26
C VAL A 112 14.48 -6.41 15.98
N TYR A 113 13.25 -6.92 16.13
CA TYR A 113 12.35 -7.37 15.07
C TYR A 113 10.99 -6.70 15.21
#